data_AF-A0A915ATC2-F1
#
_entry.id   AF-A0A915ATC2-F1
#
_cell.length_a   1.000
_cell.length_b   1.000
_cell.length_c   1.000
_cell.angle_alpha   90.00
_cell.angle_beta   90.00
_cell.angle_gamma   90.00
#
_symmetry.space_group_name_H-M   'P 1'
#
loop_
_entity.id
_entity.type
_entity.pdbx_description
1 polymer ?
#
loop_
_entity_poly.entity_id
_entity_poly.type
_entity_poly.pdbx_seq_one_letter_code
_entity_poly.pdbx_strand_id
1 'polypeptide(L)'
;MKLMTHNFLTSKFLKGVVTGYPLLLIATKKEVKQLEFNDAFVRRIIPKLDYSVLRQAAESIDEAEGLPAEISTGWEEDESLLKKVYIVPFIQSFIISSIAAISCA
;
A
#
# COMPACT_ATOMS: atom_id res chain seq x y z
N MET A 1 -9.93 1.75 -5.08
CA MET A 1 -9.32 2.30 -3.84
C MET A 1 -7.85 2.58 -4.05
N LYS A 2 -7.22 3.37 -3.19
CA LYS A 2 -5.75 3.57 -3.18
C LYS A 2 -5.07 2.42 -2.44
N LEU A 3 -3.86 2.06 -2.85
CA LEU A 3 -2.99 1.08 -2.16
C LEU A 3 -2.75 1.47 -0.70
N MET A 4 -2.58 2.78 -0.44
CA MET A 4 -2.52 3.33 0.91
C MET A 4 -3.74 2.96 1.75
N THR A 5 -4.96 3.07 1.19
CA THR A 5 -6.19 2.72 1.91
C THR A 5 -6.17 1.24 2.29
N HIS A 6 -5.79 0.36 1.36
CA HIS A 6 -5.65 -1.08 1.61
C HIS A 6 -4.71 -1.38 2.78
N ASN A 7 -3.60 -0.64 2.90
CA ASN A 7 -2.63 -0.80 3.98
C ASN A 7 -3.23 -0.58 5.38
N PHE A 8 -4.31 0.20 5.51
CA PHE A 8 -5.01 0.43 6.77
C PHE A 8 -6.25 -0.44 6.97
N LEU A 9 -6.67 -1.22 5.97
CA LEU A 9 -7.85 -2.08 6.08
C LEU A 9 -7.50 -3.38 6.80
N THR A 10 -8.32 -3.76 7.78
CA THR A 10 -8.20 -5.03 8.50
C THR A 10 -9.57 -5.70 8.61
N SER A 11 -9.63 -7.01 8.45
CA SER A 11 -10.82 -7.83 8.66
C SER A 11 -10.94 -8.39 10.08
N LYS A 12 -10.08 -7.94 11.03
CA LYS A 12 -10.11 -8.37 12.43
C LYS A 12 -11.46 -8.17 13.13
N PHE A 13 -12.30 -7.28 12.62
CA PHE A 13 -13.64 -7.02 13.17
C PHE A 13 -14.69 -8.07 12.73
N LEU A 14 -14.36 -8.95 11.79
CA LEU A 14 -15.25 -10.02 11.34
C LEU A 14 -15.20 -11.21 12.31
N LYS A 15 -16.37 -11.74 12.67
CA LYS A 15 -16.48 -12.92 13.55
C LYS A 15 -15.83 -14.13 12.87
N GLY A 16 -14.93 -14.81 13.60
CA GLY A 16 -14.26 -16.03 13.13
C GLY A 16 -12.89 -15.81 12.47
N VAL A 17 -12.46 -14.55 12.29
CA VAL A 17 -11.14 -14.26 11.70
C VAL A 17 -10.05 -14.26 12.78
N VAL A 18 -9.08 -15.17 12.65
CA VAL A 18 -7.93 -15.28 13.57
C VAL A 18 -6.81 -14.31 13.16
N THR A 19 -6.58 -14.17 11.85
CA THR A 19 -5.56 -13.32 11.22
C THR A 19 -6.22 -12.44 10.17
N GLY A 20 -6.60 -11.23 10.58
CA GLY A 20 -7.35 -10.28 9.74
C GLY A 20 -6.51 -9.18 9.10
N TYR A 21 -5.19 -9.35 9.06
CA TYR A 21 -4.25 -8.42 8.45
C TYR A 21 -2.93 -9.14 8.13
N PRO A 22 -2.31 -8.91 6.95
CA PRO A 22 -2.80 -8.12 5.83
C PRO A 22 -4.00 -8.74 5.10
N LEU A 23 -4.66 -7.93 4.28
CA LEU A 23 -5.66 -8.41 3.35
C LEU A 23 -5.01 -8.74 2.01
N LEU A 24 -5.56 -9.73 1.30
CA LEU A 24 -5.07 -10.12 -0.02
C LEU A 24 -5.77 -9.25 -1.07
N LEU A 25 -4.97 -8.52 -1.86
CA LEU A 25 -5.44 -7.58 -2.88
C LEU A 25 -5.40 -8.24 -4.25
N ILE A 26 -6.54 -8.33 -4.93
CA ILE A 26 -6.61 -8.75 -6.34
C ILE A 26 -7.24 -7.62 -7.15
N ALA A 27 -6.43 -6.97 -7.98
CA ALA A 27 -6.88 -5.90 -8.86
C ALA A 27 -7.04 -6.42 -10.30
N THR A 28 -8.20 -6.19 -10.91
CA THR A 28 -8.45 -6.50 -12.33
C THR A 28 -8.23 -5.31 -13.24
N LYS A 29 -8.28 -4.09 -12.69
CA LYS A 29 -8.03 -2.86 -13.45
C LYS A 29 -7.31 -1.83 -12.59
N LYS A 30 -6.26 -1.23 -13.15
CA LYS A 30 -5.52 -0.10 -12.58
C LYS A 30 -5.85 1.19 -13.31
N GLU A 31 -6.03 2.26 -12.56
CA GLU A 31 -6.20 3.62 -13.05
C GLU A 31 -5.16 4.51 -12.36
N VAL A 32 -4.31 5.16 -13.15
CA VAL A 32 -3.27 6.06 -12.65
C VAL A 32 -3.85 7.47 -12.62
N LYS A 33 -4.01 8.03 -11.41
CA LYS A 33 -4.50 9.40 -11.21
C LYS A 33 -3.38 10.29 -10.70
N GLN A 34 -3.02 11.29 -11.50
CA GLN A 34 -2.02 12.27 -11.10
C GLN A 34 -2.44 12.97 -9.80
N LEU A 35 -1.54 12.96 -8.82
CA LEU A 35 -1.72 13.59 -7.53
C LEU A 35 -0.48 14.44 -7.26
N GLU A 36 -0.68 15.66 -6.76
CA GLU A 36 0.42 16.57 -6.45
C GLU A 36 1.25 16.06 -5.27
N PHE A 37 2.53 15.80 -5.51
CA PHE A 37 3.46 15.36 -4.47
C PHE A 37 3.46 16.34 -3.30
N ASN A 38 3.15 15.82 -2.11
CA ASN A 38 3.13 16.57 -0.87
C ASN A 38 4.08 15.93 0.13
N ASP A 39 5.33 16.40 0.14
CA ASP A 39 6.40 15.92 1.00
C ASP A 39 5.99 15.84 2.49
N ALA A 40 5.36 16.90 3.02
CA ALA A 40 4.93 16.96 4.41
C ALA A 40 3.92 15.86 4.76
N PHE A 41 3.06 15.48 3.81
CA PHE A 41 2.11 14.39 3.98
C PHE A 41 2.81 13.02 3.93
N VAL A 42 3.75 12.81 3.01
CA VAL A 42 4.52 11.57 2.88
C VAL A 42 5.33 11.28 4.14
N ARG A 43 6.03 12.29 4.67
CA ARG A 43 6.81 12.15 5.91
C ARG A 43 5.96 11.79 7.11
N ARG A 44 4.72 12.27 7.19
CA ARG A 44 3.80 11.97 8.30
C ARG A 44 3.18 10.58 8.20
N ILE A 45 3.07 10.03 6.99
CA ILE A 45 2.34 8.78 6.75
C ILE A 45 3.26 7.57 6.64
N ILE A 46 4.46 7.70 6.08
CA ILE A 46 5.47 6.62 6.04
C ILE A 46 5.63 5.90 7.39
N PRO A 47 5.83 6.59 8.53
CA PRO A 47 6.00 5.91 9.82
C PRO A 47 4.72 5.22 10.33
N LYS A 48 3.55 5.50 9.74
CA LYS A 48 2.27 4.88 10.06
C LYS A 48 1.91 3.72 9.13
N LEU A 49 2.62 3.59 8.00
CA LEU A 49 2.37 2.55 7.02
C LEU A 49 3.12 1.28 7.41
N ASP A 50 2.48 0.14 7.20
CA ASP A 50 3.18 -1.13 7.22
C ASP A 50 3.81 -1.36 5.83
N TYR A 51 5.12 -1.13 5.73
CA TYR A 51 5.84 -1.24 4.47
C TYR A 51 5.78 -2.66 3.88
N SER A 52 5.79 -3.68 4.74
CA SER A 52 5.74 -5.08 4.30
C SER A 52 4.43 -5.38 3.58
N VAL A 53 3.31 -4.87 4.10
CA VAL A 53 1.98 -5.04 3.53
C VAL A 53 1.80 -4.20 2.28
N LEU A 54 2.36 -3.00 2.27
CA LEU A 54 2.35 -2.15 1.08
C LEU A 54 3.08 -2.83 -0.08
N ARG A 55 4.26 -3.41 0.20
CA ARG A 55 5.07 -4.10 -0.80
C ARG A 55 4.39 -5.38 -1.30
N GLN A 56 3.79 -6.19 -0.43
CA GLN A 56 2.98 -7.34 -0.84
C GLN A 56 1.79 -6.94 -1.73
N ALA A 57 1.12 -5.83 -1.39
CA ALA A 57 0.01 -5.33 -2.19
C ALA A 57 0.50 -4.79 -3.56
N ALA A 58 1.70 -4.21 -3.61
CA ALA A 58 2.35 -3.80 -4.86
C ALA A 58 2.82 -5.00 -5.71
N GLU A 59 3.29 -6.08 -5.08
CA GLU A 59 3.61 -7.36 -5.74
C GLU A 59 2.35 -7.97 -6.38
N SER A 60 1.21 -7.90 -5.69
CA SER A 60 -0.08 -8.43 -6.19
C SER A 60 -0.62 -7.69 -7.42
N ILE A 61 -0.03 -6.56 -7.80
CA ILE A 61 -0.42 -5.74 -8.95
C ILE A 61 0.75 -5.50 -9.93
N ASP A 62 1.86 -6.24 -9.77
CA ASP A 62 3.06 -6.15 -10.60
C ASP A 62 3.75 -4.76 -10.60
N GLU A 63 3.66 -4.01 -9.49
CA GLU A 63 4.28 -2.67 -9.34
C GLU A 63 5.33 -2.63 -8.22
N ALA A 64 5.71 -3.79 -7.69
CA ALA A 64 6.73 -3.90 -6.65
C ALA A 64 8.09 -3.36 -7.08
N GLU A 65 8.42 -3.41 -8.38
CA GLU A 65 9.66 -2.87 -8.94
C GLU A 65 9.77 -1.33 -8.80
N GLY A 66 8.63 -0.64 -8.71
CA GLY A 66 8.58 0.80 -8.49
C GLY A 66 8.89 1.22 -7.06
N LEU A 67 8.91 0.27 -6.12
CA LEU A 67 9.18 0.48 -4.70
C LEU A 67 10.54 -0.09 -4.29
N PRO A 68 11.27 0.55 -3.37
CA PRO A 68 12.50 -0.02 -2.84
C PRO A 68 12.25 -1.35 -2.09
N ALA A 69 13.25 -2.21 -1.96
CA ALA A 69 13.07 -3.45 -1.20
C ALA A 69 12.80 -3.17 0.29
N GLU A 70 13.47 -2.14 0.83
CA GLU A 70 13.36 -1.68 2.21
C GLU A 70 13.45 -0.16 2.27
N ILE A 71 12.90 0.45 3.32
CA ILE A 71 13.07 1.87 3.58
C ILE A 71 14.40 2.05 4.33
N SER A 72 15.37 2.72 3.70
CA SER A 72 16.69 2.99 4.29
C SER A 72 16.61 3.95 5.48
N THR A 73 17.57 3.85 6.40
CA THR A 73 17.77 4.84 7.46
C THR A 73 18.10 6.20 6.84
N GLY A 74 17.32 7.23 7.14
CA GLY A 74 17.45 8.56 6.52
C GLY A 74 16.52 8.82 5.32
N TRP A 75 15.51 7.98 5.10
CA TRP A 75 14.49 8.15 4.06
C TRP A 75 13.79 9.52 4.05
N GLU A 76 13.82 10.25 5.17
CA GLU A 76 13.26 11.60 5.28
C GLU A 76 13.98 12.61 4.38
N GLU A 77 15.28 12.44 4.13
CA GLU A 77 16.04 13.38 3.27
C GLU A 77 16.11 12.91 1.81
N ASP A 78 15.73 11.66 1.53
CA ASP A 78 15.76 11.10 0.19
C ASP A 78 14.45 11.41 -0.57
N GLU A 79 14.46 12.53 -1.28
CA GLU A 79 13.32 12.97 -2.10
C GLU A 79 12.96 11.96 -3.21
N SER A 80 13.93 11.17 -3.69
CA SER A 80 13.70 10.16 -4.73
C SER A 80 12.93 8.97 -4.16
N LEU A 81 13.29 8.51 -2.96
CA LEU A 81 12.53 7.49 -2.22
C LEU A 81 11.14 8.00 -1.86
N LEU A 82 11.03 9.22 -1.32
CA LEU A 82 9.75 9.84 -0.98
C LEU A 82 8.81 9.92 -2.19
N LYS A 83 9.34 10.28 -3.37
CA LYS A 83 8.56 10.26 -4.61
C LYS A 83 8.12 8.86 -5.02
N LYS A 84 8.99 7.84 -4.96
CA LYS A 84 8.60 6.46 -5.28
C LYS A 84 7.53 5.91 -4.35
N VAL A 85 7.73 6.11 -3.04
CA VAL A 85 6.79 5.72 -1.98
C VAL A 85 5.50 6.55 -2.04
N TYR A 86 5.50 7.72 -2.67
CA TYR A 86 4.27 8.46 -2.92
C TYR A 86 3.55 8.02 -4.20
N ILE A 87 4.28 7.86 -5.30
CA ILE A 87 3.72 7.58 -6.61
C ILE A 87 2.97 6.25 -6.59
N VAL A 88 3.59 5.18 -6.10
CA VAL A 88 2.98 3.85 -6.19
C VAL A 88 1.70 3.72 -5.34
N PRO A 89 1.67 4.06 -4.03
CA PRO A 89 0.46 3.90 -3.23
C PRO A 89 -0.60 4.99 -3.35
N PHE A 90 -0.25 6.21 -3.76
CA PHE A 90 -1.16 7.37 -3.68
C PHE A 90 -1.77 7.78 -5.02
N ILE A 91 -1.07 7.52 -6.14
CA ILE A 91 -1.51 7.86 -7.50
C ILE A 91 -2.35 6.71 -8.09
N GLN A 92 -2.10 5.46 -7.70
CA GLN A 92 -2.82 4.32 -8.26
C GLN A 92 -4.16 4.12 -7.55
N SER A 93 -5.24 4.26 -8.32
CA SER A 93 -6.60 3.88 -7.93
C SER A 93 -6.99 2.59 -8.64
N PHE A 94 -7.35 1.57 -7.86
CA PHE A 94 -7.73 0.26 -8.39
C PHE A 94 -9.24 0.08 -8.42
N ILE A 95 -9.74 -0.55 -9.49
CA ILE A 95 -11.04 -1.21 -9.44
C ILE A 95 -10.77 -2.61 -8.88
N ILE A 96 -11.18 -2.79 -7.63
CA ILE A 96 -10.94 -4.02 -6.89
C ILE A 96 -11.94 -5.06 -7.38
N SER A 97 -11.43 -6.23 -7.75
CA SER A 97 -12.26 -7.39 -8.04
C SER A 97 -12.61 -8.14 -6.76
N SER A 98 -11.66 -8.28 -5.84
CA SER A 98 -11.88 -8.94 -4.55
C SER A 98 -10.82 -8.51 -3.51
N ILE A 99 -11.22 -8.45 -2.25
CA ILE A 99 -10.33 -8.40 -1.09
C ILE A 99 -10.70 -9.58 -0.19
N ALA A 100 -9.72 -10.43 0.13
CA ALA A 100 -9.93 -11.60 0.98
C ALA A 100 -9.11 -11.51 2.28
N ALA A 101 -9.69 -12.00 3.38
CA ALA A 101 -8.94 -12.25 4.60
C ALA A 101 -8.12 -13.53 4.44
N ILE A 102 -6.87 -13.52 4.88
CA ILE A 102 -5.95 -14.67 4.76
C ILE A 102 -6.38 -15.87 5.63
N SER A 103 -7.26 -15.65 6.62
CA SER A 103 -7.77 -16.72 7.48
C SER A 103 -9.28 -16.60 7.73
N CYS A 104 -10.07 -16.96 6.73
CA CYS A 104 -11.35 -17.61 6.96
C CYS A 104 -11.14 -19.10 6.65
N ALA A 105 -10.89 -19.89 7.69
CA ALA A 105 -11.01 -21.35 7.65
C ALA A 105 -12.24 -21.73 8.46
#